data_AF-A0AA97B3A9-F1
#
_entry.id   AF-A0AA97B3A9-F1
#
_cell.length_a   1.000
_cell.length_b   1.000
_cell.length_c   1.000
_cell.angle_alpha   90.00
_cell.angle_beta   90.00
_cell.angle_gamma   90.00
#
_symmetry.space_group_name_H-M   'P 1'
#
loop_
_entity.id
_entity.type
_entity.pdbx_description
1 polymer ?
#
loop_
_entity_poly.entity_id
_entity_poly.type
_entity_poly.pdbx_seq_one_letter_code
_entity_poly.pdbx_strand_id
1 'polypeptide(L)'
;MARLVAQAWAERGPHVECAVGDLTWRLLRNAQVRPREDITLWEHAPGQLAGFAWAYGNGDVDLLVHPLVHADAFAEDVLPWVRARHEHTPQPATVWALESNGPLLAALQRRGWRRTTGGCYLHLALPLHALPSPPPSLPAGYRVRAVRGPEEAAARASYTGAASAPSG
;
A
#
# COMPACT_ATOMS: atom_id res chain seq x y z
N MET A 1 5.44 2.12 -13.07
CA MET A 1 4.76 1.64 -11.84
C MET A 1 3.58 0.74 -12.14
N ALA A 2 2.52 1.20 -12.84
CA ALA A 2 1.31 0.39 -13.09
C ALA A 2 1.58 -1.01 -13.70
N ARG A 3 2.50 -1.11 -14.67
CA ARG A 3 2.93 -2.39 -15.26
C ARG A 3 3.54 -3.34 -14.22
N LEU A 4 4.47 -2.85 -13.39
CA LEU A 4 5.11 -3.62 -12.33
C LEU A 4 4.07 -4.12 -11.31
N VAL A 5 3.15 -3.25 -10.90
CA VAL A 5 2.07 -3.61 -9.96
C VAL A 5 1.16 -4.69 -10.54
N ALA A 6 0.76 -4.55 -11.81
CA ALA A 6 -0.06 -5.56 -12.49
C ALA A 6 0.68 -6.90 -12.63
N GLN A 7 1.98 -6.88 -12.92
CA GLN A 7 2.80 -8.09 -12.99
C GLN A 7 2.91 -8.78 -11.62
N ALA A 8 3.25 -8.02 -10.57
CA ALA A 8 3.33 -8.57 -9.21
C ALA A 8 2.01 -9.23 -8.79
N TRP A 9 0.88 -8.57 -9.08
CA TRP A 9 -0.45 -9.13 -8.83
C TRP A 9 -0.72 -10.41 -9.64
N ALA A 10 -0.31 -10.47 -10.91
CA ALA A 10 -0.49 -11.67 -11.71
C ALA A 10 0.27 -12.88 -11.13
N GLU A 11 1.42 -12.65 -10.51
CA GLU A 11 2.28 -13.70 -9.94
C GLU A 11 1.87 -14.15 -8.53
N ARG A 12 1.38 -13.23 -7.70
CA ARG A 12 1.10 -13.48 -6.26
C ARG A 12 -0.35 -13.23 -5.85
N GLY A 13 -1.20 -12.81 -6.77
CA GLY A 13 -2.57 -12.41 -6.48
C GLY A 13 -2.62 -11.28 -5.45
N PRO A 14 -3.51 -11.35 -4.44
CA PRO A 14 -3.67 -10.30 -3.44
C PRO A 14 -2.50 -10.20 -2.45
N HIS A 15 -1.53 -11.11 -2.49
CA HIS A 15 -0.42 -11.18 -1.54
C HIS A 15 0.77 -10.29 -1.93
N VAL A 16 0.48 -9.07 -2.41
CA VAL A 16 1.44 -8.04 -2.81
C VAL A 16 1.17 -6.72 -2.09
N GLU A 17 2.20 -5.91 -1.87
CA GLU A 17 2.15 -4.68 -1.06
C GLU A 17 1.25 -3.57 -1.63
N CYS A 18 0.97 -3.63 -2.93
CA CYS A 18 0.16 -2.63 -3.61
C CYS A 18 -0.49 -3.26 -4.84
N ALA A 19 -1.80 -3.15 -4.95
CA ALA A 19 -2.57 -3.49 -6.14
C ALA A 19 -2.74 -2.26 -7.05
N VAL A 20 -3.21 -2.47 -8.28
CA VAL A 20 -3.41 -1.37 -9.25
C VAL A 20 -4.37 -0.31 -8.69
N GLY A 21 -5.43 -0.74 -7.99
CA GLY A 21 -6.36 0.17 -7.31
C GLY A 21 -5.69 1.01 -6.23
N ASP A 22 -4.80 0.41 -5.42
CA ASP A 22 -4.06 1.13 -4.38
C ASP A 22 -3.14 2.19 -4.98
N LEU A 23 -2.43 1.86 -6.06
CA LEU A 23 -1.56 2.81 -6.75
C LEU A 23 -2.35 4.03 -7.26
N THR A 24 -3.47 3.79 -7.94
CA THR A 24 -4.33 4.87 -8.44
C THR A 24 -4.89 5.70 -7.29
N TRP A 25 -5.36 5.07 -6.22
CA TRP A 25 -5.88 5.76 -5.04
C TRP A 25 -4.80 6.60 -4.36
N ARG A 26 -3.58 6.09 -4.15
CA ARG A 26 -2.46 6.83 -3.54
C ARG A 26 -2.07 8.06 -4.36
N LEU A 27 -2.06 7.95 -5.69
CA LEU A 27 -1.76 9.05 -6.61
C LEU A 27 -2.85 10.14 -6.61
N LEU A 28 -4.12 9.76 -6.48
CA LEU A 28 -5.25 10.69 -6.58
C LEU A 28 -5.68 11.27 -5.23
N ARG A 29 -5.45 10.58 -4.12
CA ARG A 29 -5.85 11.04 -2.77
C ARG A 29 -4.90 12.09 -2.21
N ASN A 30 -3.60 11.96 -2.50
CA ASN A 30 -2.59 12.79 -1.86
C ASN A 30 -2.26 14.02 -2.71
N ALA A 31 -3.07 15.08 -2.58
CA ALA A 31 -2.71 16.41 -3.09
C ALA A 31 -1.39 16.96 -2.48
N GLN A 32 -0.87 16.30 -1.44
CA GLN A 32 0.35 16.64 -0.73
C GLN A 32 1.58 15.84 -1.17
N VAL A 33 1.41 14.77 -1.96
CA VAL A 33 2.58 14.00 -2.44
C VAL A 33 3.26 14.81 -3.54
N ARG A 34 4.57 14.94 -3.41
CA ARG A 34 5.47 15.52 -4.41
C ARG A 34 6.21 14.37 -5.07
N PRO A 35 5.74 13.82 -6.21
CA PRO A 35 6.22 12.54 -6.73
C PRO A 35 7.74 12.47 -6.96
N ARG A 36 8.37 13.59 -7.32
CA ARG A 36 9.83 13.66 -7.53
C ARG A 36 10.65 13.60 -6.24
N GLU A 37 10.03 13.91 -5.10
CA GLU A 37 10.69 14.00 -3.80
C GLU A 37 10.30 12.84 -2.89
N ASP A 38 9.05 12.39 -3.00
CA ASP A 38 8.44 11.41 -2.10
C ASP A 38 8.43 9.99 -2.69
N ILE A 39 8.80 9.82 -3.96
CA ILE A 39 8.84 8.52 -4.63
C ILE A 39 10.22 8.33 -5.25
N THR A 40 10.86 7.20 -4.92
CA THR A 40 12.03 6.73 -5.66
C THR A 40 11.66 5.52 -6.51
N LEU A 41 12.15 5.50 -7.73
CA LEU A 41 11.98 4.40 -8.67
C LEU A 41 13.28 3.61 -8.72
N TRP A 42 13.16 2.29 -8.69
CA TRP A 42 14.30 1.39 -8.75
C TRP A 42 14.21 0.52 -9.99
N GLU A 43 15.17 0.71 -10.89
CA GLU A 43 15.32 -0.05 -12.11
C GLU A 43 16.48 -1.02 -11.97
N HIS A 44 16.23 -2.31 -12.22
CA HIS A 44 17.32 -3.30 -12.18
C HIS A 44 18.20 -3.25 -13.44
N ALA A 45 17.69 -2.62 -14.50
CA ALA A 45 18.39 -2.27 -15.73
C ALA A 45 17.67 -1.07 -16.38
N PRO A 46 18.32 -0.29 -17.26
CA PRO A 46 17.72 0.91 -17.85
C PRO A 46 16.35 0.65 -18.47
N GLY A 47 15.32 1.36 -18.00
CA GLY A 47 13.94 1.24 -18.44
C GLY A 47 13.18 0.01 -17.91
N GLN A 48 13.82 -0.80 -17.05
CA GLN A 48 13.24 -1.99 -16.44
C GLN A 48 12.97 -1.75 -14.95
N LEU A 49 11.88 -1.04 -14.68
CA LEU A 49 11.41 -0.78 -13.32
C LEU A 49 11.03 -2.09 -12.60
N ALA A 50 11.74 -2.41 -11.53
CA ALA A 50 11.51 -3.61 -10.71
C ALA A 50 11.09 -3.29 -9.27
N GLY A 51 11.16 -2.03 -8.85
CA GLY A 51 10.65 -1.61 -7.56
C GLY A 51 10.44 -0.11 -7.46
N PHE A 52 9.78 0.32 -6.40
CA PHE A 52 9.69 1.70 -5.98
C PHE A 52 9.46 1.78 -4.47
N ALA A 53 9.80 2.92 -3.89
CA ALA A 53 9.42 3.26 -2.52
C ALA A 53 8.70 4.61 -2.50
N TRP A 54 7.74 4.73 -1.60
CA TRP A 54 6.92 5.92 -1.41
C TRP A 54 6.98 6.35 0.04
N ALA A 55 7.57 7.51 0.30
CA ALA A 55 7.74 8.07 1.64
C ALA A 55 6.60 9.02 2.01
N TYR A 56 6.21 8.99 3.28
CA TYR A 56 5.19 9.85 3.88
C TYR A 56 5.82 10.76 4.94
N GLY A 57 5.24 11.95 5.15
CA GLY A 57 5.81 12.94 6.08
C GLY A 57 5.93 12.48 7.54
N ASN A 58 5.23 11.41 7.93
CA ASN A 58 5.24 10.83 9.27
C ASN A 58 6.36 9.80 9.51
N GLY A 59 7.22 9.52 8.52
CA GLY A 59 8.28 8.53 8.62
C GLY A 59 7.93 7.15 8.05
N ASP A 60 6.68 6.95 7.62
CA ASP A 60 6.28 5.70 6.97
C ASP A 60 6.75 5.65 5.52
N VAL A 61 7.09 4.45 5.06
CA VAL A 61 7.45 4.18 3.67
C VAL A 61 6.76 2.92 3.19
N ASP A 62 5.99 3.06 2.12
CA ASP A 62 5.49 1.91 1.38
C ASP A 62 6.53 1.44 0.38
N LEU A 63 6.82 0.16 0.38
CA LEU A 63 7.70 -0.48 -0.59
C LEU A 63 6.88 -1.31 -1.56
N LEU A 64 7.29 -1.33 -2.82
CA LEU A 64 6.92 -2.39 -3.74
C LEU A 64 8.16 -2.80 -4.52
N VAL A 65 8.41 -4.09 -4.55
CA VAL A 65 9.41 -4.72 -5.42
C VAL A 65 8.76 -5.92 -6.08
N HIS A 66 9.28 -6.32 -7.22
CA HIS A 66 8.93 -7.59 -7.83
C HIS A 66 8.95 -8.73 -6.78
N PRO A 67 7.86 -9.49 -6.59
CA PRO A 67 7.72 -10.34 -5.40
C PRO A 67 8.55 -11.64 -5.44
N LEU A 68 9.10 -11.98 -6.61
CA LEU A 68 9.90 -13.19 -6.81
C LEU A 68 11.39 -12.93 -7.00
N VAL A 69 11.79 -11.70 -7.36
CA VAL A 69 13.17 -11.38 -7.74
C VAL A 69 13.56 -9.99 -7.25
N HIS A 70 14.85 -9.69 -7.26
CA HIS A 70 15.42 -8.37 -6.97
C HIS A 70 15.28 -7.82 -5.55
N ALA A 71 14.52 -8.46 -4.65
CA ALA A 71 14.28 -7.96 -3.30
C ALA A 71 15.57 -7.56 -2.54
N ASP A 72 16.66 -8.32 -2.70
CA ASP A 72 17.93 -8.00 -2.04
C ASP A 72 18.59 -6.74 -2.61
N ALA A 73 18.81 -6.70 -3.92
CA ALA A 73 19.39 -5.53 -4.60
C ALA A 73 18.53 -4.28 -4.44
N PHE A 74 17.21 -4.42 -4.53
CA PHE A 74 16.26 -3.35 -4.26
C PHE A 74 16.45 -2.78 -2.86
N ALA A 75 16.50 -3.64 -1.83
CA ALA A 75 16.69 -3.19 -0.45
C ALA A 75 18.08 -2.55 -0.25
N GLU A 76 19.10 -2.98 -0.98
CA GLU A 76 20.43 -2.36 -0.95
C GLU A 76 20.40 -0.90 -1.38
N ASP A 77 19.76 -0.65 -2.52
CA ASP A 77 19.81 0.66 -3.17
C ASP A 77 18.77 1.62 -2.59
N VAL A 78 17.62 1.11 -2.17
CA VAL A 78 16.48 1.95 -1.74
C VAL A 78 16.53 2.32 -0.27
N LEU A 79 17.05 1.45 0.61
CA LEU A 79 17.08 1.76 2.05
C LEU A 79 17.98 2.95 2.43
N PRO A 80 19.12 3.22 1.75
CA PRO A 80 19.85 4.47 1.91
C PRO A 80 19.00 5.70 1.59
N TRP A 81 18.22 5.66 0.50
CA TRP A 81 17.29 6.74 0.15
C TRP A 81 16.21 6.93 1.23
N VAL A 82 15.64 5.83 1.75
CA VAL A 82 14.65 5.89 2.84
C VAL A 82 15.22 6.59 4.08
N ARG A 83 16.46 6.25 4.46
CA ARG A 83 17.13 6.89 5.62
C ARG A 83 17.36 8.37 5.39
N ALA A 84 17.89 8.75 4.23
CA ALA A 84 18.11 10.16 3.89
C ALA A 84 16.79 10.96 3.87
N ARG A 85 15.71 10.35 3.35
CA ARG A 85 14.40 11.01 3.26
C ARG A 85 13.79 11.33 4.62
N HIS A 86 14.16 10.59 5.66
CA HIS A 86 13.63 10.73 7.02
C HIS A 86 14.69 11.12 8.06
N GLU A 87 15.87 11.56 7.63
CA GLU A 87 16.98 11.92 8.52
C GLU A 87 16.58 12.99 9.56
N HIS A 88 15.70 13.90 9.18
CA HIS A 88 15.21 14.98 10.05
C HIS A 88 13.81 14.71 10.64
N THR A 89 13.27 13.51 10.45
CA THR A 89 12.01 13.11 11.08
C THR A 89 12.27 12.69 12.54
N PRO A 90 11.49 13.16 13.53
CA PRO A 90 11.70 12.78 14.93
C PRO A 90 11.56 11.28 15.20
N GLN A 91 10.71 10.61 14.41
CA GLN A 91 10.48 9.17 14.48
C GLN A 91 11.41 8.42 13.51
N PRO A 92 11.87 7.21 13.86
CA PRO A 92 12.56 6.34 12.92
C PRO A 92 11.70 6.03 11.69
N ALA A 93 12.34 5.94 10.53
CA ALA A 93 11.67 5.48 9.32
C ALA A 93 11.10 4.07 9.52
N THR A 94 9.86 3.85 9.12
CA THR A 94 9.18 2.55 9.18
C THR A 94 8.82 2.11 7.76
N VAL A 95 9.19 0.89 7.39
CA VAL A 95 8.83 0.30 6.09
C VAL A 95 7.72 -0.71 6.25
N TRP A 96 6.74 -0.68 5.35
CA TRP A 96 5.65 -1.65 5.29
C TRP A 96 5.98 -2.77 4.30
N ALA A 97 5.85 -4.02 4.76
CA ALA A 97 6.02 -5.22 3.95
C ALA A 97 5.02 -6.28 4.40
N LEU A 98 4.44 -7.04 3.46
CA LEU A 98 3.54 -8.13 3.80
C LEU A 98 4.32 -9.33 4.33
N GLU A 99 3.71 -10.08 5.26
CA GLU A 99 4.27 -11.35 5.75
C GLU A 99 4.48 -12.38 4.63
N SER A 100 3.65 -12.32 3.60
CA SER A 100 3.76 -13.17 2.41
C SER A 100 4.99 -12.87 1.56
N ASN A 101 5.61 -11.68 1.69
CA ASN A 101 6.78 -11.30 0.92
C ASN A 101 8.09 -11.67 1.65
N GLY A 102 8.30 -12.98 1.79
CA GLY A 102 9.50 -13.55 2.40
C GLY A 102 10.83 -12.99 1.85
N PRO A 103 11.00 -12.85 0.51
CA PRO A 103 12.22 -12.28 -0.05
C PRO A 103 12.53 -10.86 0.43
N LEU A 104 11.52 -9.97 0.45
CA LEU A 104 11.68 -8.60 0.94
C LEU A 104 11.98 -8.58 2.44
N LEU A 105 11.24 -9.34 3.24
CA LEU A 105 11.49 -9.42 4.69
C LEU A 105 12.90 -9.89 5.01
N ALA A 106 13.39 -10.92 4.31
CA ALA A 106 14.74 -11.41 4.50
C ALA A 106 15.80 -10.37 4.07
N ALA A 107 15.56 -9.64 2.98
CA ALA A 107 16.44 -8.56 2.52
C ALA A 107 16.52 -7.39 3.51
N LEU A 108 15.38 -7.02 4.12
CA LEU A 108 15.30 -6.00 5.17
C LEU A 108 16.07 -6.44 6.42
N GLN A 109 15.83 -7.66 6.89
CA GLN A 109 16.49 -8.23 8.08
C GLN A 109 18.02 -8.30 7.92
N ARG A 110 18.52 -8.76 6.77
CA ARG A 110 19.97 -8.77 6.47
C ARG A 110 20.60 -7.40 6.57
N ARG A 111 19.84 -6.33 6.29
CA ARG A 111 20.28 -4.94 6.34
C ARG A 111 19.99 -4.26 7.70
N GLY A 112 19.70 -5.06 8.73
CA GLY A 112 19.55 -4.61 10.10
C GLY A 112 18.18 -4.03 10.46
N TRP A 113 17.20 -4.06 9.54
CA TRP A 113 15.84 -3.66 9.85
C TRP A 113 15.17 -4.67 10.78
N ARG A 114 14.43 -4.14 11.75
CA ARG A 114 13.74 -4.94 12.77
C ARG A 114 12.25 -4.71 12.65
N ARG A 115 11.49 -5.77 12.88
CA ARG A 115 10.03 -5.69 12.93
C ARG A 115 9.61 -4.84 14.13
N THR A 116 8.68 -3.92 13.91
CA THR A 116 8.08 -3.13 14.98
C THR A 116 7.15 -4.01 15.82
N THR A 117 7.06 -3.72 17.12
CA THR A 117 6.20 -4.47 18.07
C THR A 117 4.83 -3.82 18.27
N GLY A 118 4.61 -2.62 17.72
CA GLY A 118 3.35 -1.89 17.77
C GLY A 118 2.85 -1.57 16.36
N GLY A 119 1.55 -1.81 16.12
CA GLY A 119 0.90 -1.63 14.82
C GLY A 119 1.06 -2.83 13.91
N CYS A 120 -0.02 -3.58 13.71
CA CYS A 120 -0.09 -4.60 12.66
C CYS A 120 -1.36 -4.39 11.85
N TYR A 121 -1.25 -4.54 10.53
CA TYR A 121 -2.39 -4.62 9.64
C TYR A 121 -2.61 -6.09 9.27
N LEU A 122 -3.85 -6.55 9.40
CA LEU A 122 -4.25 -7.86 8.92
C LEU A 122 -4.69 -7.74 7.46
N HIS A 123 -3.93 -8.34 6.54
CA HIS A 123 -4.33 -8.43 5.15
C HIS A 123 -5.26 -9.64 4.98
N LEU A 124 -6.52 -9.37 4.63
CA LEU A 124 -7.53 -10.40 4.37
C LEU A 124 -7.85 -10.48 2.89
N ALA A 125 -7.92 -11.70 2.36
CA ALA A 125 -8.34 -11.95 0.98
C ALA A 125 -9.33 -13.11 0.95
N LEU A 126 -10.42 -12.93 0.19
CA LEU A 126 -11.42 -13.96 -0.08
C LEU A 126 -11.73 -13.96 -1.57
N PRO A 127 -11.57 -15.09 -2.28
CA PRO A 127 -11.98 -15.18 -3.69
C PRO A 127 -13.48 -14.97 -3.85
N LEU A 128 -13.89 -14.17 -4.85
CA LEU A 128 -15.31 -13.84 -5.05
C LEU A 128 -16.18 -15.08 -5.36
N HIS A 129 -15.62 -16.12 -5.96
CA HIS A 129 -16.34 -17.38 -6.22
C HIS A 129 -16.55 -18.22 -4.96
N ALA A 130 -15.87 -17.91 -3.86
CA ALA A 130 -16.05 -18.56 -2.56
C ALA A 130 -17.14 -17.89 -1.71
N LEU A 131 -17.79 -16.84 -2.22
CA LEU A 131 -18.86 -16.16 -1.50
C LEU A 131 -20.11 -17.06 -1.41
N PRO A 132 -20.82 -17.02 -0.26
CA PRO A 132 -22.06 -17.75 -0.11
C PRO A 132 -23.09 -17.27 -1.14
N SER A 133 -23.74 -18.25 -1.79
CA SER A 133 -24.89 -18.05 -2.66
C SER A 133 -26.11 -18.73 -2.04
N PRO A 134 -27.25 -18.03 -1.83
CA PRO A 134 -27.53 -16.64 -2.24
C PRO A 134 -26.89 -15.58 -1.32
N PRO A 135 -26.81 -14.32 -1.76
CA PRO A 135 -26.37 -13.21 -0.90
C PRO A 135 -27.31 -13.04 0.31
N PRO A 136 -26.79 -12.51 1.44
CA PRO A 136 -27.59 -12.32 2.65
C PRO A 136 -28.76 -11.36 2.42
N SER A 137 -29.91 -11.67 3.02
CA SER A 137 -31.10 -10.83 2.96
C SER A 137 -30.92 -9.55 3.76
N LEU A 138 -31.36 -8.42 3.21
CA LEU A 138 -31.35 -7.14 3.92
C LEU A 138 -32.54 -7.05 4.90
N PRO A 139 -32.36 -6.46 6.09
CA PRO A 139 -33.47 -6.16 6.98
C PRO A 139 -34.49 -5.22 6.34
N ALA A 140 -35.73 -5.28 6.81
CA ALA A 140 -36.80 -4.40 6.34
C ALA A 140 -36.43 -2.91 6.50
N GLY A 141 -36.73 -2.09 5.49
CA GLY A 141 -36.41 -0.66 5.47
C GLY A 141 -35.02 -0.30 4.95
N TYR A 142 -34.13 -1.28 4.73
CA TYR A 142 -32.79 -1.04 4.19
C TYR A 142 -32.70 -1.27 2.69
N ARG A 143 -31.85 -0.47 2.01
CA ARG A 143 -31.53 -0.62 0.59
C ARG A 143 -30.04 -0.41 0.36
N VAL A 144 -29.41 -1.34 -0.36
CA VAL A 144 -28.05 -1.19 -0.90
C VAL A 144 -28.14 -0.86 -2.38
N ARG A 145 -27.41 0.18 -2.82
CA ARG A 145 -27.32 0.57 -4.23
C ARG A 145 -25.96 1.21 -4.53
N ALA A 146 -25.55 1.16 -5.78
CA ALA A 146 -24.37 1.89 -6.26
C ALA A 146 -24.53 3.40 -6.06
N VAL A 147 -23.40 4.08 -5.89
CA VAL A 147 -23.31 5.55 -5.89
C VAL A 147 -23.56 6.03 -7.32
N ARG A 148 -24.46 7.01 -7.49
CA ARG A 148 -24.90 7.46 -8.83
C ARG A 148 -23.91 8.37 -9.56
N GLY A 149 -22.99 8.97 -8.82
CA GLY A 149 -22.00 9.86 -9.38
C GLY A 149 -21.49 10.89 -8.36
N PRO A 150 -20.72 11.88 -8.83
CA PRO A 150 -20.13 12.92 -7.99
C PRO A 150 -21.15 13.73 -7.18
N GLU A 151 -22.40 13.82 -7.63
CA GLU A 151 -23.48 14.54 -6.93
C GLU A 151 -23.80 13.96 -5.55
N GLU A 152 -23.52 12.67 -5.31
CA GLU A 152 -23.70 12.05 -4.00
C GLU A 152 -22.45 12.17 -3.09
N ALA A 153 -21.33 12.67 -3.61
CA ALA A 153 -20.05 12.67 -2.90
C ALA A 153 -20.09 13.53 -1.62
N ALA A 154 -20.64 14.74 -1.70
CA ALA A 154 -20.69 15.67 -0.57
C ALA A 154 -21.51 15.09 0.60
N ALA A 155 -22.71 14.58 0.33
CA ALA A 155 -23.58 13.99 1.35
C ALA A 155 -22.93 12.77 2.04
N ARG A 156 -22.16 11.96 1.31
CA ARG A 156 -21.45 10.79 1.87
C ARG A 156 -20.20 11.18 2.67
N ALA A 157 -19.49 12.23 2.23
CA ALA A 157 -18.36 12.78 2.97
C ALA A 157 -18.80 13.30 4.34
N SER A 158 -19.94 14.00 4.41
CA SER A 158 -20.52 14.48 5.67
C SER A 158 -20.84 13.36 6.67
N TYR A 159 -21.32 12.20 6.18
CA TYR A 159 -21.59 11.05 7.03
C TYR A 159 -20.31 10.38 7.56
N THR A 160 -19.28 10.29 6.72
CA THR A 160 -17.99 9.68 7.11
C THR A 160 -17.29 10.51 8.19
N GLY A 161 -17.40 11.84 8.12
CA GLY A 161 -16.87 12.74 9.16
C GLY A 161 -17.52 12.54 10.54
N ALA A 162 -18.81 12.21 10.58
CA ALA A 162 -19.53 11.95 11.84
C ALA A 162 -19.28 10.54 12.41
N ALA A 163 -19.08 9.54 11.55
CA ALA A 163 -18.86 8.16 11.97
C ALA A 163 -17.39 7.82 12.33
N SER A 164 -16.43 8.64 11.87
CA SER A 164 -14.99 8.43 12.07
C SER A 164 -14.38 9.35 13.13
N ALA A 165 -15.20 10.17 13.80
CA ALA A 165 -14.74 10.98 14.92
C ALA A 165 -14.44 10.05 16.12
N PRO A 166 -13.27 10.17 16.77
CA PRO A 166 -13.00 9.39 17.97
C PRO A 166 -14.09 9.69 19.00
N SER A 167 -14.68 8.64 19.56
CA SER A 167 -15.47 8.77 20.79
C SER A 167 -14.53 9.32 21.85
N GLY A 168 -14.85 10.48 22.40
CA GLY A 168 -14.02 11.19 23.40
C GLY A 168 -13.85 10.44 24.71
#